data_AF-A0A258JTX9-F1
#
_entry.id   AF-A0A258JTX9-F1
#
_cell.length_a   1.000
_cell.length_b   1.000
_cell.length_c   1.000
_cell.angle_alpha   90.00
_cell.angle_beta   90.00
_cell.angle_gamma   90.00
#
_symmetry.space_group_name_H-M   'P 1'
#
loop_
_entity.id
_entity.type
_entity.pdbx_description
1 polymer ?
#
loop_
_entity_poly.entity_id
_entity_poly.type
_entity_poly.pdbx_seq_one_letter_code
_entity_poly.pdbx_strand_id
1 'polypeptide(L)' 'RKTTVPGFYSTGYNDNTCSPTSTLSAFNSVKAPKEIVITPISGHWRFGETDDKSIQWLQEKCGIN' A
#
# COMPACT_ATOMS: atom_id res chain seq x y z
N ARG A 1 13.74 -11.16 10.97
CA ARG A 1 14.36 -9.93 10.41
C ARG A 1 13.29 -8.86 10.32
N LYS A 2 13.60 -7.58 10.59
CA LYS A 2 12.64 -6.46 10.45
C LYS A 2 12.87 -5.76 9.10
N THR A 3 11.79 -5.35 8.42
CA THR A 3 11.87 -4.58 7.17
C THR A 3 12.44 -3.19 7.44
N THR A 4 13.49 -2.81 6.70
CA THR A 4 14.17 -1.51 6.81
C THR A 4 14.06 -0.66 5.54
N VAL A 5 13.71 -1.27 4.42
CA VAL A 5 13.53 -0.59 3.12
C VAL A 5 12.18 0.13 3.04
N PRO A 6 12.08 1.27 2.32
CA PRO A 6 10.81 1.94 2.09
C PRO A 6 9.77 1.02 1.44
N GLY A 7 8.49 1.22 1.75
CA GLY A 7 7.40 0.43 1.15
C GLY A 7 6.18 1.27 0.77
N PHE A 8 5.51 0.86 -0.29
CA PHE A 8 4.20 1.35 -0.69
C PHE A 8 3.13 0.33 -0.29
N TYR A 9 2.08 0.79 0.37
CA TYR A 9 0.98 -0.05 0.84
C TYR A 9 -0.35 0.57 0.43
N SER A 10 -1.30 -0.24 -0.02
CA SER A 10 -2.65 0.22 -0.35
C SER A 10 -3.72 -0.66 0.29
N THR A 11 -4.83 -0.06 0.70
CA THR A 11 -5.99 -0.80 1.24
C THR A 11 -7.30 -0.06 0.98
N GLY A 12 -8.42 -0.77 1.02
CA GLY A 12 -9.76 -0.23 0.91
C GLY A 12 -10.62 -0.60 2.11
N TYR A 13 -11.54 0.28 2.51
CA TYR A 13 -12.42 0.01 3.66
C TYR A 13 -13.46 -1.07 3.37
N ASN A 14 -13.80 -1.26 2.09
CA ASN A 14 -14.74 -2.27 1.64
C ASN A 14 -14.06 -3.62 1.33
N ASP A 15 -12.75 -3.80 1.62
CA ASP A 15 -12.08 -5.10 1.44
C ASP A 15 -12.56 -6.09 2.50
N ASN A 16 -13.39 -7.04 2.06
CA ASN A 16 -13.96 -8.10 2.88
C ASN A 16 -13.07 -9.36 2.96
N THR A 17 -12.02 -9.45 2.15
CA THR A 17 -11.07 -10.57 2.11
C THR A 17 -9.88 -10.29 3.03
N CYS A 18 -9.34 -9.08 2.93
CA CYS A 18 -8.26 -8.57 3.79
C CYS A 18 -8.75 -7.33 4.52
N SER A 19 -9.46 -7.53 5.63
CA SER A 19 -10.11 -6.44 6.38
C SER A 19 -9.17 -5.26 6.65
N PRO A 20 -9.65 -4.00 6.52
CA PRO A 20 -8.82 -2.82 6.67
C PRO A 20 -8.16 -2.74 8.05
N THR A 21 -8.81 -3.26 9.09
CA THR A 21 -8.24 -3.30 10.45
C THR A 21 -7.01 -4.22 10.54
N SER A 22 -7.08 -5.41 9.95
CA SER A 22 -5.94 -6.34 9.88
C SER A 22 -4.81 -5.75 9.05
N THR A 23 -5.14 -5.24 7.87
CA THR A 23 -4.19 -4.67 6.91
C THR A 23 -3.48 -3.44 7.47
N LEU A 24 -4.21 -2.49 8.07
CA LEU A 24 -3.62 -1.31 8.72
C LEU A 24 -2.80 -1.68 9.96
N SER A 25 -3.19 -2.71 10.73
CA SER A 25 -2.39 -3.23 11.84
C SER A 25 -1.02 -3.75 11.38
N ALA A 26 -1.01 -4.51 10.27
CA ALA A 26 0.23 -4.96 9.64
C ALA A 26 1.08 -3.77 9.17
N PHE A 27 0.48 -2.78 8.51
CA PHE A 27 1.19 -1.58 8.05
C PHE A 27 1.79 -0.81 9.23
N ASN A 28 1.04 -0.61 10.31
CA ASN A 28 1.50 0.10 11.52
C ASN A 28 2.66 -0.60 12.22
N SER A 29 2.76 -1.92 12.09
CA SER A 29 3.84 -2.73 12.68
C SER A 29 5.19 -2.53 11.97
N VAL A 30 5.21 -2.15 10.69
CA VAL A 30 6.43 -1.84 9.95
C VAL A 30 7.09 -0.56 10.51
N LYS A 31 8.41 -0.52 10.68
CA LYS A 31 9.11 0.71 11.16
C LYS A 31 9.88 1.46 10.08
N ALA A 32 10.08 0.86 8.91
CA ALA A 32 10.66 1.51 7.76
C ALA A 32 9.76 2.66 7.24
N PRO A 33 10.34 3.62 6.49
CA PRO A 33 9.55 4.63 5.78
C PRO A 33 8.46 3.98 4.92
N LYS A 34 7.27 4.56 4.91
CA LYS A 34 6.17 3.98 4.16
C LYS A 34 5.22 5.03 3.65
N GLU A 35 4.60 4.70 2.53
CA GLU A 35 3.45 5.41 1.99
C GLU A 35 2.24 4.49 2.08
N ILE A 36 1.14 4.99 2.64
CA ILE A 36 -0.11 4.26 2.78
C ILE A 36 -1.18 4.99 1.98
N VAL A 37 -1.69 4.33 0.93
CA VAL A 37 -2.76 4.84 0.08
C VAL A 37 -4.06 4.14 0.42
N ILE A 38 -4.99 4.88 1.02
CA ILE A 38 -6.33 4.38 1.33
C ILE A 38 -7.25 4.73 0.17
N THR A 39 -7.89 3.73 -0.42
CA THR A 39 -8.91 3.92 -1.46
C THR A 39 -10.26 3.48 -0.89
N PRO A 40 -11.02 4.38 -0.22
CA PRO A 40 -12.06 4.01 0.75
C PRO A 40 -13.08 3.00 0.23
N ILE A 41 -13.55 3.19 -1.00
CA ILE A 41 -14.63 2.39 -1.59
C ILE A 41 -14.14 1.08 -2.24
N SER A 42 -12.82 0.90 -2.39
CA SER A 42 -12.26 -0.32 -2.99
C SER A 42 -12.43 -1.54 -2.08
N GLY A 43 -12.65 -2.69 -2.69
CA GLY A 43 -12.67 -4.01 -2.04
C GLY A 43 -11.34 -4.72 -2.18
N HIS A 44 -11.36 -6.05 -2.37
CA HIS A 44 -10.16 -6.83 -2.70
C HIS A 44 -9.72 -6.68 -4.17
N TRP A 45 -9.72 -5.44 -4.65
CA TRP A 45 -9.37 -5.02 -6.01
C TRP A 45 -8.84 -3.59 -5.95
N ARG A 46 -8.20 -3.11 -7.02
CA ARG A 46 -7.59 -1.78 -7.09
C ARG A 46 -8.17 -0.94 -8.23
N PHE A 47 -8.23 0.37 -8.01
CA PHE A 47 -8.47 1.35 -9.07
C PHE A 47 -7.22 1.52 -9.93
N GLY A 48 -7.39 1.87 -11.20
CA GLY A 48 -6.27 2.12 -12.12
C GLY A 48 -5.35 3.22 -11.59
N GLU A 49 -5.93 4.28 -11.01
CA GLU A 49 -5.19 5.40 -10.44
C GLU A 49 -4.34 4.98 -9.22
N THR A 50 -4.79 4.01 -8.42
CA THR A 50 -4.01 3.46 -7.30
C THR A 50 -2.89 2.57 -7.82
N ASP A 51 -3.11 1.86 -8.93
CA ASP A 51 -2.10 1.03 -9.57
C ASP A 51 -1.01 1.90 -10.22
N ASP A 52 -1.39 2.93 -10.98
CA ASP A 52 -0.49 3.91 -11.58
C ASP A 52 0.39 4.59 -10.52
N LYS A 53 -0.19 4.97 -9.38
CA LYS A 53 0.57 5.51 -8.23
C LYS A 53 1.60 4.53 -7.70
N SER A 54 1.27 3.24 -7.63
CA SER A 54 2.21 2.22 -7.15
C SER A 54 3.39 2.03 -8.11
N ILE A 55 3.13 2.11 -9.43
CA ILE A 55 4.16 2.04 -10.46
C ILE A 55 5.04 3.30 -10.42
N GLN A 56 4.44 4.48 -10.37
CA GLN A 56 5.18 5.73 -10.24
C GLN A 56 6.07 5.74 -9.00
N TRP A 57 5.55 5.28 -7.85
CA TRP A 57 6.34 5.16 -6.63
C TRP A 57 7.55 4.24 -6.82
N LEU A 58 7.38 3.10 -7.50
CA LEU A 58 8.49 2.18 -7.79
C LEU A 58 9.52 2.83 -8.72
N GLN A 59 9.08 3.52 -9.77
CA GLN A 59 9.95 4.24 -10.70
C GLN A 59 10.80 5.28 -9.96
N GLU A 60 10.18 6.08 -9.08
CA GLU A 60 10.87 7.08 -8.26
C GLU A 60 11.85 6.48 -7.25
N LYS A 61 11.49 5.39 -6.57
CA LYS A 61 12.35 4.79 -5.54
C LYS A 61 13.47 3.91 -6.10
N CYS A 62 13.26 3.33 -7.28
CA CYS A 62 14.21 2.41 -7.90
C CYS A 62 14.97 3.02 -9.09
N GLY A 63 14.64 4.25 -9.50
CA GLY A 63 15.28 4.92 -10.64
C GLY A 63 14.97 4.25 -11.98
N ILE A 64 13.77 3.67 -12.11
CA ILE A 64 13.33 3.00 -13.33
C ILE A 64 12.59 4.06 -14.17
N ASN A 65 13.12 4.37 -15.34
CA ASN A 65 12.56 5.34 -16.30
C ASN A 65 11.68 4.61 -17.32
#